data_AF-A0AAW4L9T9-F1
#
_entry.id   AF-A0AAW4L9T9-F1
#
_cell.length_a   1.000
_cell.length_b   1.000
_cell.length_c   1.000
_cell.angle_alpha   90.00
_cell.angle_beta   90.00
_cell.angle_gamma   90.00
#
_symmetry.space_group_name_H-M   'P 1'
#
loop_
_entity.id
_entity.type
_entity.pdbx_description
1 polymer ?
#
loop_
_entity_poly.entity_id
_entity_poly.type
_entity_poly.pdbx_seq_one_letter_code
_entity_poly.pdbx_strand_id
1 'polypeptide(L)'
;MGIYTHKALDLLEKHQLDAAIAEKFLGWKLEDDPEKSSCKRWFDENGKPTKYGTGCGMKLFHPSEDLNIAFPEIIERLKESNLTITCTVACDIYTCGIYNDKQREMAHWYDETLGVAICKAALKLLIRKAKKESPQ
;
A
#
# COMPACT_ATOMS: atom_id res chain seq x y z
N MET A 1 14.08 -6.08 12.30
CA MET A 1 12.97 -5.58 11.46
C MET A 1 12.13 -6.78 11.05
N GLY A 2 10.86 -6.82 11.45
CA GLY A 2 9.98 -7.97 11.20
C GLY A 2 9.59 -8.06 9.72
N ILE A 3 9.91 -9.18 9.08
CA ILE A 3 9.42 -9.51 7.73
C ILE A 3 7.99 -10.02 7.91
N TYR A 4 7.00 -9.32 7.34
CA TYR A 4 5.63 -9.82 7.34
C TYR A 4 5.58 -11.19 6.65
N THR A 5 4.93 -12.17 7.25
CA THR A 5 4.67 -13.47 6.61
C THR A 5 3.32 -13.43 5.90
N HIS A 6 3.06 -14.37 4.98
CA HIS A 6 1.74 -14.44 4.31
C HIS A 6 0.58 -14.54 5.31
N LYS A 7 0.75 -15.31 6.40
CA LYS A 7 -0.25 -15.41 7.47
C LYS A 7 -0.39 -14.12 8.27
N ALA A 8 0.67 -13.33 8.38
CA ALA A 8 0.62 -12.05 9.08
C ALA A 8 -0.22 -11.02 8.31
N LEU A 9 -0.25 -11.06 6.97
CA LEU A 9 -1.05 -10.14 6.16
C LEU A 9 -2.56 -10.32 6.34
N ASP A 10 -3.04 -11.55 6.58
CA ASP A 10 -4.44 -11.84 6.88
C ASP A 10 -4.87 -11.27 8.24
N LEU A 11 -3.93 -11.12 9.17
CA LEU A 11 -4.17 -10.68 10.54
C LEU A 11 -3.92 -9.18 10.76
N LEU A 12 -3.50 -8.45 9.72
CA LEU A 12 -3.28 -7.01 9.83
C LEU A 12 -4.61 -6.29 9.98
N GLU A 13 -4.74 -5.52 11.06
CA GLU A 13 -5.80 -4.54 11.15
C GLU A 13 -5.61 -3.46 10.07
N LYS A 14 -6.72 -2.84 9.66
CA LYS A 14 -6.74 -1.89 8.53
C LYS A 14 -5.73 -0.74 8.69
N HIS A 15 -5.63 -0.17 9.89
CA HIS A 15 -4.68 0.88 10.20
C HIS A 15 -3.21 0.43 10.07
N GLN A 16 -2.92 -0.84 10.36
CA GLN A 16 -1.57 -1.43 10.22
C GLN A 16 -1.25 -1.70 8.74
N LEU A 17 -2.24 -2.14 7.97
CA LEU A 17 -2.12 -2.30 6.52
C LEU A 17 -1.83 -0.96 5.84
N ASP A 18 -2.57 0.07 6.20
CA ASP A 18 -2.44 1.43 5.71
C ASP A 18 -1.03 1.99 6.01
N ALA A 19 -0.57 1.88 7.26
CA ALA A 19 0.78 2.28 7.64
C ALA A 19 1.86 1.49 6.89
N ALA A 20 1.69 0.17 6.75
CA ALA A 20 2.64 -0.68 6.05
C ALA A 20 2.74 -0.33 4.56
N ILE A 21 1.64 0.03 3.90
CA ILE A 21 1.65 0.48 2.50
C ILE A 21 2.38 1.81 2.36
N ALA A 22 2.01 2.79 3.19
CA ALA A 22 2.66 4.11 3.19
C ALA A 22 4.17 3.95 3.37
N GLU A 23 4.61 3.23 4.42
CA GLU A 23 6.02 3.08 4.71
C GLU A 23 6.79 2.18 3.74
N LYS A 24 6.32 0.95 3.56
CA LYS A 24 7.13 -0.11 2.93
C LYS A 24 6.97 -0.13 1.42
N PHE A 25 5.78 0.19 0.92
CA PHE A 25 5.50 0.15 -0.50
C PHE A 25 5.75 1.51 -1.16
N LEU A 26 5.19 2.57 -0.59
CA LEU A 26 5.28 3.93 -1.15
C LEU A 26 6.52 4.69 -0.64
N GLY A 27 7.16 4.24 0.44
CA GLY A 27 8.37 4.89 0.98
C GLY A 27 8.08 6.21 1.68
N TRP A 28 6.86 6.41 2.16
CA TRP A 28 6.45 7.58 2.93
C TRP A 28 6.87 7.38 4.39
N LYS A 29 7.53 8.37 4.98
CA LYS A 29 7.95 8.29 6.39
C LYS A 29 6.89 8.91 7.28
N LEU A 30 6.46 8.17 8.30
CA LEU A 30 5.71 8.72 9.43
C LEU A 30 6.73 9.34 10.40
N GLU A 31 6.68 10.65 10.64
CA GLU A 31 7.50 11.30 11.66
C GLU A 31 6.60 11.69 12.84
N ASP A 32 6.77 11.12 14.03
CA ASP A 32 6.08 11.62 15.23
C ASP A 32 6.80 12.89 15.76
N ASP A 33 6.29 14.09 15.48
CA ASP A 33 6.78 15.32 16.14
C ASP A 33 5.62 16.14 16.75
N PRO A 34 5.42 16.10 18.09
CA PRO A 34 4.35 16.80 18.80
C PRO A 34 4.58 18.31 19.02
N GLU A 35 5.78 18.86 18.76
CA GLU A 35 6.11 20.25 19.15
C GLU A 35 5.92 21.32 18.04
N LYS A 36 5.61 20.93 16.80
CA LYS A 36 5.57 21.85 15.64
C LYS A 36 4.17 22.21 15.13
N SER A 37 3.15 22.19 15.99
CA SER A 37 1.74 22.40 15.60
C SER A 37 1.39 23.86 15.25
N SER A 38 1.73 24.27 14.03
CA SER A 38 1.01 25.31 13.29
C SER A 38 0.82 24.84 11.84
N CYS A 39 -0.21 24.00 11.67
CA CYS A 39 -0.92 23.63 10.43
C CYS A 39 -0.12 23.58 9.12
N LYS A 40 0.13 22.37 8.56
CA LYS A 40 0.53 22.18 7.15
C LYS A 40 -0.12 20.93 6.53
N ARG A 41 -0.53 21.05 5.26
CA ARG A 41 -1.36 20.11 4.50
C ARG A 41 -0.55 18.89 4.01
N TRP A 42 -1.17 17.70 4.09
CA TRP A 42 -0.70 16.45 3.47
C TRP A 42 -0.84 16.41 1.96
N PHE A 43 -1.46 17.43 1.36
CA PHE A 43 -1.59 17.57 -0.09
C PHE A 43 -1.05 18.93 -0.50
N ASP A 44 -0.31 18.97 -1.60
CA ASP A 44 0.14 20.22 -2.22
C ASP A 44 -1.08 20.97 -2.78
N GLU A 45 -0.84 22.18 -3.29
CA GLU A 45 -1.87 22.99 -3.93
C GLU A 45 -2.52 22.33 -5.17
N ASN A 46 -1.94 21.23 -5.66
CA ASN A 46 -2.43 20.44 -6.79
C ASN A 46 -3.14 19.16 -6.37
N GLY A 47 -3.35 18.94 -5.06
CA GLY A 47 -3.98 17.73 -4.54
C GLY A 47 -3.08 16.49 -4.55
N LYS A 48 -1.76 16.64 -4.69
CA LYS A 48 -0.80 15.53 -4.60
C LYS A 48 -0.33 15.32 -3.17
N PRO A 49 -0.22 14.07 -2.68
CA PRO A 49 0.27 13.81 -1.35
C PRO A 49 1.69 14.36 -1.16
N THR A 50 1.88 15.26 -0.20
CA THR A 50 3.20 15.78 0.19
C THR A 50 3.85 14.80 1.15
N LYS A 51 5.18 14.69 1.06
CA LYS A 51 5.99 13.64 1.71
C LYS A 51 5.97 13.61 3.25
N TYR A 52 5.24 14.47 3.95
CA TYR A 52 5.33 14.61 5.40
C TYR A 52 4.03 15.17 6.02
N GLY A 53 3.63 14.61 7.15
CA GLY A 53 2.72 15.27 8.08
C GLY A 53 2.51 14.44 9.34
N THR A 54 2.59 15.04 10.51
CA THR A 54 1.93 14.58 11.72
C THR A 54 1.32 15.80 12.37
N GLY A 55 0.03 15.73 12.70
CA GLY A 55 -0.68 16.85 13.28
C GLY A 55 -2.12 16.47 13.63
N CYS A 56 -2.45 16.67 14.90
CA CYS A 56 -3.68 16.29 15.59
C CYS A 56 -4.95 16.88 14.92
N GLY A 57 -6.01 16.07 14.88
CA GLY A 57 -7.35 16.49 14.42
C GLY A 57 -7.70 16.21 12.95
N MET A 58 -6.97 15.34 12.26
CA MET A 58 -7.10 15.10 10.82
C MET A 58 -7.51 13.66 10.47
N LYS A 59 -8.25 13.51 9.36
CA LYS A 59 -8.61 12.22 8.75
C LYS A 59 -7.32 11.45 8.46
N LEU A 60 -7.13 10.31 9.10
CA LEU A 60 -6.04 9.37 8.77
C LEU A 60 -6.14 9.07 7.27
N PHE A 61 -5.01 9.19 6.56
CA PHE A 61 -4.95 8.69 5.19
C PHE A 61 -5.00 7.17 5.26
N HIS A 62 -6.03 6.60 4.66
CA HIS A 62 -6.28 5.18 4.66
C HIS A 62 -6.10 4.67 3.24
N PRO A 63 -4.90 4.25 2.80
CA PRO A 63 -4.69 3.70 1.46
C PRO A 63 -5.72 2.65 1.03
N SER A 64 -6.20 1.86 1.99
CA SER A 64 -7.25 0.86 1.79
C SER A 64 -8.66 1.44 1.60
N GLU A 65 -8.90 2.72 1.85
CA GLU A 65 -10.17 3.45 1.66
C GLU A 65 -10.07 4.58 0.61
N ASP A 66 -8.98 5.35 0.64
CA ASP A 66 -8.70 6.53 -0.19
C ASP A 66 -8.15 6.13 -1.57
N LEU A 67 -8.88 5.25 -2.26
CA LEU A 67 -8.47 4.65 -3.55
C LEU A 67 -8.11 5.70 -4.62
N ASN A 68 -8.78 6.85 -4.64
CA ASN A 68 -8.51 7.90 -5.63
C ASN A 68 -7.10 8.50 -5.52
N ILE A 69 -6.45 8.35 -4.37
CA ILE A 69 -5.11 8.85 -4.09
C ILE A 69 -4.12 7.69 -4.06
N ALA A 70 -4.43 6.63 -3.30
CA ALA A 70 -3.51 5.52 -3.12
C ALA A 70 -3.34 4.67 -4.39
N PHE A 71 -4.41 4.45 -5.15
CA PHE A 71 -4.35 3.54 -6.28
C PHE A 71 -3.48 4.05 -7.44
N PRO A 72 -3.56 5.33 -7.86
CA PRO A 72 -2.63 5.87 -8.84
C PRO A 72 -1.16 5.75 -8.41
N GLU A 73 -0.84 6.07 -7.15
CA GLU A 73 0.53 5.97 -6.63
C GLU A 73 1.05 4.51 -6.62
N ILE A 74 0.19 3.56 -6.22
CA ILE A 74 0.52 2.13 -6.27
C ILE A 74 0.76 1.68 -7.72
N ILE A 75 -0.08 2.12 -8.68
CA ILE A 75 0.08 1.81 -10.10
C ILE A 75 1.40 2.36 -10.64
N GLU A 76 1.72 3.63 -10.38
CA GLU A 76 2.97 4.23 -10.86
C GLU A 76 4.19 3.49 -10.30
N ARG A 77 4.20 3.17 -8.99
CA ARG A 77 5.26 2.36 -8.36
C ARG A 77 5.40 0.96 -8.98
N LEU A 78 4.29 0.34 -9.38
CA LEU A 78 4.30 -0.96 -10.07
C LEU A 78 4.86 -0.83 -11.50
N LYS A 79 4.48 0.22 -12.24
CA LYS A 79 5.00 0.48 -13.58
C LYS A 79 6.51 0.70 -13.59
N GLU A 80 7.06 1.41 -12.61
CA GLU A 80 8.53 1.56 -12.43
C GLU A 80 9.24 0.20 -12.30
N SER A 81 8.53 -0.83 -11.82
CA SER A 81 9.03 -2.20 -11.71
C SER A 81 8.66 -3.12 -12.89
N ASN A 82 8.11 -2.59 -13.99
CA ASN A 82 7.51 -3.35 -15.10
C ASN A 82 6.43 -4.35 -14.64
N LEU A 83 5.61 -3.93 -13.68
CA LEU A 83 4.50 -4.71 -13.14
C LEU A 83 3.17 -4.02 -13.43
N THR A 84 2.12 -4.83 -13.55
CA THR A 84 0.74 -4.38 -13.69
C THR A 84 -0.12 -4.98 -12.59
N ILE A 85 -1.19 -4.29 -12.20
CA ILE A 85 -2.21 -4.82 -11.29
C ILE A 85 -3.53 -5.00 -12.05
N THR A 86 -4.22 -6.10 -11.78
CA THR A 86 -5.54 -6.40 -12.34
C THR A 86 -6.43 -6.86 -11.20
N CYS A 87 -7.62 -6.26 -11.11
CA CYS A 87 -8.61 -6.61 -10.10
C CYS A 87 -9.88 -7.09 -10.78
N THR A 88 -10.44 -8.17 -10.28
CA THR A 88 -11.73 -8.74 -10.70
C THR A 88 -12.63 -8.89 -9.48
N VAL A 89 -13.95 -8.92 -9.69
CA VAL A 89 -14.92 -9.11 -8.61
C VAL A 89 -15.80 -10.32 -8.95
N ALA A 90 -15.97 -11.21 -7.98
CA ALA A 90 -16.87 -12.35 -8.08
C ALA A 90 -17.48 -12.61 -6.70
N CYS A 91 -18.81 -12.73 -6.62
CA CYS A 91 -19.54 -12.95 -5.36
C CYS A 91 -19.13 -11.97 -4.25
N ASP A 92 -19.08 -10.67 -4.55
CA ASP A 92 -18.69 -9.59 -3.63
C ASP A 92 -17.25 -9.67 -3.08
N ILE A 93 -16.41 -10.55 -3.62
CA ILE A 93 -14.99 -10.64 -3.30
C ILE A 93 -14.16 -10.04 -4.43
N TYR A 94 -13.35 -9.05 -4.08
CA TYR A 94 -12.35 -8.48 -4.98
C TYR A 94 -11.09 -9.34 -4.97
N THR A 95 -10.67 -9.80 -6.14
CA THR A 95 -9.41 -10.51 -6.35
C THR A 95 -8.47 -9.63 -7.15
N CYS A 96 -7.36 -9.22 -6.55
CA CYS A 96 -6.34 -8.39 -7.19
C CYS A 96 -5.03 -9.16 -7.37
N GLY A 97 -4.59 -9.29 -8.61
CA GLY A 97 -3.32 -9.90 -9.01
C GLY A 97 -2.34 -8.87 -9.56
N ILE A 98 -1.07 -9.03 -9.21
CA ILE A 98 0.06 -8.26 -9.75
C ILE A 98 0.85 -9.18 -10.68
N TYR A 99 1.07 -8.74 -11.91
CA TYR A 99 1.69 -9.51 -12.99
C TYR A 99 2.91 -8.78 -13.53
N ASN A 100 3.87 -9.53 -14.08
CA ASN A 100 4.96 -8.94 -14.85
C ASN A 100 4.60 -8.80 -16.34
N ASP A 101 5.53 -8.23 -17.10
CA ASP A 101 5.50 -8.12 -18.57
C ASP A 101 5.13 -9.42 -19.31
N LYS A 102 5.51 -10.58 -18.77
CA LYS A 102 5.21 -11.91 -19.32
C LYS A 102 3.87 -12.50 -18.85
N GLN A 103 3.00 -11.70 -18.24
CA GLN A 103 1.73 -12.16 -17.66
C GLN A 103 1.90 -13.23 -16.55
N ARG A 104 3.09 -13.34 -15.97
CA ARG A 104 3.33 -14.22 -14.83
C ARG A 104 2.87 -13.53 -13.57
N GLU A 105 2.04 -14.22 -12.80
CA GLU A 105 1.60 -13.73 -11.50
C GLU A 105 2.77 -13.62 -10.52
N MET A 106 2.93 -12.43 -9.96
CA MET A 106 3.96 -12.08 -8.97
C MET A 106 3.38 -12.04 -7.57
N ALA A 107 2.14 -11.60 -7.40
CA ALA A 107 1.37 -11.62 -6.16
C ALA A 107 -0.12 -11.62 -6.48
N HIS A 108 -0.95 -12.19 -5.61
CA HIS A 108 -2.40 -12.00 -5.65
C HIS A 108 -2.94 -11.94 -4.23
N TRP A 109 -4.06 -11.26 -4.06
CA TRP A 109 -4.84 -11.27 -2.83
C TRP A 109 -6.32 -11.12 -3.11
N TYR A 110 -7.16 -11.64 -2.21
CA TYR A 110 -8.60 -11.48 -2.25
C TYR A 110 -9.10 -10.85 -0.95
N ASP A 111 -10.07 -9.95 -1.04
CA ASP A 111 -10.69 -9.28 0.10
C ASP A 111 -12.09 -8.76 -0.27
N GLU A 112 -12.94 -8.52 0.73
CA GLU A 112 -14.28 -7.96 0.53
C GLU A 112 -14.22 -6.49 0.06
N THR A 113 -13.09 -5.81 0.29
CA THR A 113 -12.90 -4.43 -0.16
C THR A 113 -11.76 -4.32 -1.17
N LEU A 114 -12.01 -3.59 -2.26
CA LEU A 114 -11.04 -3.40 -3.34
C LEU A 114 -9.71 -2.83 -2.84
N GLY A 115 -9.75 -1.80 -1.98
CA GLY A 115 -8.54 -1.17 -1.47
C GLY A 115 -7.70 -2.08 -0.58
N VAL A 116 -8.32 -2.90 0.26
CA VAL A 116 -7.60 -3.88 1.05
C VAL A 116 -6.99 -4.96 0.16
N ALA A 117 -7.72 -5.46 -0.84
CA ALA A 117 -7.19 -6.45 -1.79
C ALA A 117 -5.95 -5.93 -2.54
N ILE A 118 -6.00 -4.68 -3.03
CA ILE A 118 -4.87 -4.01 -3.68
C ILE A 118 -3.67 -3.90 -2.73
N CYS A 119 -3.90 -3.37 -1.51
CA CYS A 119 -2.86 -3.14 -0.53
C CYS A 119 -2.19 -4.46 -0.10
N LYS A 120 -2.98 -5.49 0.22
CA LYS A 120 -2.42 -6.79 0.61
C LYS A 120 -1.66 -7.45 -0.55
N ALA A 121 -2.12 -7.32 -1.79
CA ALA A 121 -1.37 -7.81 -2.96
C ALA A 121 -0.02 -7.08 -3.12
N ALA A 122 0.01 -5.76 -2.94
CA ALA A 122 1.22 -4.95 -3.00
C ALA A 122 2.23 -5.31 -1.88
N LEU A 123 1.77 -5.53 -0.65
CA LEU A 123 2.66 -6.00 0.43
C LEU A 123 3.17 -7.42 0.19
N LYS A 124 2.32 -8.34 -0.29
CA LYS A 124 2.73 -9.71 -0.63
C LYS A 124 3.83 -9.73 -1.69
N LEU A 125 3.80 -8.79 -2.64
CA LEU A 125 4.88 -8.62 -3.61
C LEU A 125 6.21 -8.27 -2.93
N LEU A 126 6.23 -7.34 -1.97
CA LEU A 126 7.45 -6.96 -1.24
C LEU A 126 8.03 -8.15 -0.46
N ILE A 127 7.16 -8.90 0.23
CA ILE A 127 7.57 -10.10 0.98
C ILE A 127 8.21 -11.13 0.05
N ARG A 128 7.63 -11.34 -1.14
CA ARG A 128 8.17 -12.26 -2.15
C ARG A 128 9.51 -11.78 -2.71
N LYS A 129 9.69 -10.48 -2.93
CA LYS A 129 10.97 -9.90 -3.39
C LYS A 129 12.07 -10.11 -2.33
N ALA A 130 11.79 -9.76 -1.07
CA ALA A 130 12.76 -9.93 0.03
C ALA A 130 13.22 -11.39 0.21
N LYS A 131 12.32 -12.37 0.04
CA LYS A 131 12.67 -13.80 0.10
C LYS A 131 13.58 -14.27 -1.03
N LYS A 132 13.50 -13.67 -2.22
CA LYS A 132 14.37 -14.05 -3.36
C LYS A 132 15.79 -13.49 -3.21
N GLU A 133 15.93 -12.34 -2.55
CA GLU A 133 17.21 -11.67 -2.34
C GLU A 133 17.99 -12.21 -1.13
N SER A 134 17.37 -13.05 -0.31
CA SER A 134 18.01 -13.79 0.79
C SER A 134 17.99 -15.30 0.52
N PRO A 135 18.72 -15.80 -0.49
CA PRO A 135 18.95 -17.23 -0.60
C PRO A 135 19.81 -17.67 0.60
N GLN A 136 19.23 -18.51 1.46
CA GLN A 136 19.99 -19.29 2.44
C GLN A 136 20.94 -20.25 1.75
#